data_AF-A0A7C3EFE0-F1
#
_entry.id   AF-A0A7C3EFE0-F1
#
_cell.length_a   1.000
_cell.length_b   1.000
_cell.length_c   1.000
_cell.angle_alpha   90.00
_cell.angle_beta   90.00
_cell.angle_gamma   90.00
#
_symmetry.space_group_name_H-M   'P 1'
#
loop_
_entity.id
_entity.type
_entity.pdbx_description
1 polymer ?
#
loop_
_entity_poly.entity_id
_entity_poly.type
_entity_poly.pdbx_seq_one_letter_code
_entity_poly.pdbx_strand_id
1 'polypeptide(L)' 'MHRAAWFISMLGAVFFFCFSGDANAAPLAFITNYGDGTVSVIDTAIDAVVATLGTGAGPAGVAVNPSGTKA' A
#
# COMPACT_ATOMS: atom_id res chain seq x y z
N MET A 1 17.49 -18.81 33.28
CA MET A 1 17.07 -20.15 32.81
C MET A 1 16.32 -20.77 33.98
N HIS A 2 15.00 -20.98 34.08
CA HIS A 2 13.88 -21.17 33.14
C HIS A 2 12.62 -20.55 33.77
N ARG A 3 11.87 -19.73 33.04
CA ARG A 3 10.52 -20.02 32.52
C ARG A 3 9.52 -20.50 33.60
N ALA A 4 8.64 -19.59 34.05
CA ALA A 4 7.31 -19.96 34.50
C ALA A 4 6.38 -18.77 34.22
N ALA A 5 5.57 -18.93 33.18
CA ALA A 5 4.54 -18.00 32.78
C ALA A 5 3.55 -17.85 33.94
N TRP A 6 3.38 -16.62 34.39
CA TRP A 6 2.40 -16.23 35.38
C TRP A 6 1.00 -16.61 34.89
N PHE A 7 0.38 -17.53 35.62
CA PHE A 7 -1.06 -17.73 35.80
C PHE A 7 -1.89 -16.49 35.38
N ILE A 8 -2.50 -16.51 34.20
CA ILE A 8 -3.56 -15.56 33.86
C ILE A 8 -4.89 -16.28 34.11
N SER A 9 -5.46 -15.93 35.25
CA SER A 9 -6.77 -16.35 35.73
C SER A 9 -7.77 -15.22 35.53
N MET A 10 -8.98 -15.62 35.12
CA MET A 10 -10.28 -14.98 35.35
C MET A 10 -10.81 -13.84 34.45
N LEU A 11 -12.01 -14.15 33.95
CA LEU A 11 -13.13 -13.29 33.56
C LEU A 11 -13.00 -12.36 32.34
N GLY A 12 -13.45 -12.87 31.19
CA GLY A 12 -14.59 -12.25 30.50
C GLY A 12 -14.40 -10.84 29.91
N ALA A 13 -13.19 -10.46 29.51
CA ALA A 13 -13.05 -9.34 28.60
C ALA A 13 -13.50 -9.80 27.21
N VAL A 14 -14.55 -9.18 26.67
CA VAL A 14 -14.75 -9.11 25.22
C VAL A 14 -13.46 -8.50 24.69
N PHE A 15 -12.53 -9.36 24.29
CA PHE A 15 -11.34 -8.99 23.57
C PHE A 15 -11.86 -8.59 22.19
N PHE A 16 -12.42 -7.39 22.12
CA PHE A 16 -12.64 -6.70 20.86
C PHE A 16 -11.23 -6.40 20.37
N PHE A 17 -10.61 -7.44 19.81
CA PHE A 17 -9.51 -7.27 18.90
C PHE A 17 -10.12 -6.46 17.78
N CYS A 18 -10.03 -5.13 17.91
CA CYS A 18 -10.11 -4.27 16.77
C CYS A 18 -8.94 -4.76 15.95
N PHE A 19 -9.21 -5.69 15.03
CA PHE A 19 -8.33 -5.95 13.91
C PHE A 19 -8.36 -4.60 13.21
N SER A 20 -7.45 -3.71 13.63
CA SER A 20 -7.13 -2.54 12.85
C SER A 20 -6.70 -3.15 11.54
N GLY A 21 -7.63 -3.21 10.60
CA GLY A 21 -7.32 -3.55 9.23
C GLY A 21 -6.36 -2.46 8.84
N ASP A 22 -5.07 -2.75 8.95
CA ASP A 22 -4.06 -1.88 8.41
C ASP A 22 -4.50 -1.67 6.98
N ALA A 23 -4.83 -0.42 6.64
CA ALA A 23 -5.04 -0.02 5.27
C ALA A 23 -3.66 -0.09 4.62
N ASN A 24 -3.19 -1.31 4.34
CA ASN A 24 -2.04 -1.59 3.54
C ASN A 24 -2.43 -1.15 2.12
N ALA A 25 -2.26 0.15 1.84
CA ALA A 25 -2.18 0.60 0.48
C ALA A 25 -1.09 -0.25 -0.17
N ALA A 26 -1.47 -1.04 -1.17
CA ALA A 26 -0.51 -1.82 -1.92
C ALA A 26 0.56 -0.84 -2.45
N PRO A 27 1.86 -1.17 -2.39
CA PRO A 27 2.88 -0.26 -2.87
C PRO A 27 2.69 -0.09 -4.38
N LEU A 28 2.27 1.11 -4.79
CA LEU A 28 2.09 1.46 -6.19
C LEU A 28 3.41 1.99 -6.78
N ALA A 29 3.81 1.43 -7.92
CA ALA A 29 4.90 1.95 -8.74
C ALA A 29 4.33 2.73 -9.94
N PHE A 30 4.97 3.86 -10.26
CA PHE A 30 4.60 4.71 -11.39
C PHE A 30 5.74 4.75 -12.40
N ILE A 31 5.48 4.28 -13.62
CA ILE A 31 6.48 4.15 -14.68
C ILE A 31 6.10 5.08 -15.83
N THR A 32 7.00 5.97 -16.21
CA THR A 32 6.83 6.83 -17.39
C THR A 32 7.18 6.08 -18.67
N ASN A 33 6.21 5.95 -19.56
CA ASN A 33 6.40 5.38 -20.89
C ASN A 33 6.66 6.55 -21.86
N TYR A 34 7.92 6.97 -21.96
CA TYR A 34 8.33 8.18 -22.68
C TYR A 34 7.84 8.19 -24.14
N GLY A 35 8.06 7.10 -24.87
CA GLY A 35 7.68 6.98 -26.28
C GLY A 35 6.16 6.95 -26.51
N ASP A 36 5.42 6.34 -25.58
CA ASP A 36 3.99 6.13 -25.71
C ASP A 36 3.15 7.29 -25.17
N GLY A 37 3.78 8.22 -24.44
CA GLY A 37 3.09 9.37 -23.85
C GLY A 37 2.12 8.99 -22.73
N THR A 38 2.44 7.93 -21.98
CA THR A 38 1.60 7.40 -20.90
C THR A 38 2.40 7.15 -19.63
N VAL A 39 1.71 6.96 -18.52
CA VAL A 39 2.26 6.48 -17.24
C VAL A 39 1.51 5.22 -16.82
N SER A 40 2.24 4.15 -16.55
CA SER A 40 1.69 2.91 -16.00
C SER A 40 1.68 2.97 -14.48
N VAL A 41 0.56 2.58 -13.88
CA VAL A 41 0.42 2.37 -12.43
C VAL A 41 0.43 0.88 -12.18
N ILE A 42 1.43 0.40 -11.46
CA ILE A 42 1.66 -1.02 -11.17
C ILE A 42 1.41 -1.25 -9.69
N ASP A 43 0.57 -2.23 -9.38
CA ASP A 43 0.49 -2.80 -8.05
C ASP A 43 1.60 -3.84 -7.89
N THR A 44 2.58 -3.52 -7.04
CA THR A 44 3.75 -4.38 -6.82
C THR A 44 3.47 -5.59 -5.92
N ALA A 45 2.31 -5.66 -5.27
CA ALA A 45 1.92 -6.83 -4.48
C ALA A 45 1.45 -7.99 -5.37
N ILE A 46 0.84 -7.68 -6.51
CA ILE A 46 0.33 -8.66 -7.47
C ILE A 46 1.07 -8.64 -8.81
N ASP A 47 2.07 -7.77 -8.95
CA ASP A 47 2.87 -7.55 -10.16
C ASP A 47 2.01 -7.31 -11.41
N ALA A 48 1.02 -6.42 -11.27
CA ALA A 48 0.04 -6.16 -12.32
C ALA A 48 -0.16 -4.65 -12.55
N VAL A 49 -0.37 -4.28 -13.81
CA VAL A 49 -0.79 -2.92 -14.18
C VAL A 49 -2.25 -2.74 -13.78
N VAL A 50 -2.51 -1.81 -12.85
CA VAL A 50 -3.85 -1.49 -12.36
C VAL A 50 -4.45 -0.27 -13.04
N ALA A 51 -3.63 0.58 -13.64
CA ALA A 51 -4.08 1.70 -14.46
C ALA A 51 -3.03 2.16 -15.48
N THR A 52 -3.49 2.83 -16.52
CA THR A 52 -2.65 3.56 -17.49
C THR A 52 -3.20 4.97 -17.64
N LEU A 53 -2.34 5.96 -17.44
CA LEU A 53 -2.70 7.37 -17.46
C LEU A 53 -2.11 8.02 -18.71
N GLY A 54 -2.92 8.74 -19.48
CA GLY A 54 -2.44 9.54 -20.60
C GLY A 54 -1.80 10.83 -20.11
N THR A 55 -0.58 11.13 -20.55
CA THR A 55 0.16 12.35 -20.15
C THR A 55 0.48 13.28 -21.32
N GLY A 56 0.30 12.82 -22.56
CA GLY A 56 0.83 13.50 -23.74
C GLY A 56 2.29 13.13 -23.98
N ALA A 57 2.97 13.80 -24.92
CA ALA A 57 4.28 13.37 -25.40
C ALA A 57 5.39 13.42 -24.33
N GLY A 58 6.18 12.34 -24.24
CA GLY A 58 7.49 12.32 -23.56
C GLY A 58 7.47 12.54 -22.05
N PRO A 59 6.66 11.82 -21.24
CA PRO A 59 6.77 11.94 -19.80
C PRO A 59 8.17 11.55 -19.32
N ALA A 60 8.83 12.45 -18.57
CA ALA A 60 10.21 12.28 -18.11
C ALA A 60 10.33 12.06 -16.59
N GLY A 61 9.27 12.30 -15.81
CA GLY A 61 9.28 12.11 -14.37
C GLY A 61 7.88 12.07 -13.76
N VAL A 62 7.79 11.55 -12.53
CA VAL A 62 6.57 11.47 -11.73
C VAL A 62 6.86 12.00 -10.34
N ALA A 63 5.96 12.84 -9.83
CA ALA A 63 5.92 13.22 -8.42
C ALA A 63 4.62 12.69 -7.81
N VAL A 64 4.73 12.02 -6.67
CA VAL A 64 3.58 11.47 -5.95
C VAL A 64 3.40 12.20 -4.63
N ASN A 65 2.16 12.51 -4.28
CA ASN A 65 1.82 12.96 -2.94
C ASN A 65 1.86 11.74 -2.01
N PRO A 66 2.71 11.71 -0.97
CA PRO A 66 2.79 10.59 -0.03
C PRO A 66 1.47 10.31 0.69
N SER A 67 0.60 11.32 0.82
CA SER A 67 -0.73 11.17 1.42
C SER A 67 -1.77 10.56 0.47
N GLY A 68 -1.42 10.28 -0.79
CA GLY A 68 -2.34 9.68 -1.77
C GLY A 68 -3.51 10.56 -2.19
N THR A 69 -3.57 11.81 -1.71
CA THR A 69 -4.60 12.77 -2.10
C THR A 69 -4.18 13.50 -3.37
N LYS A 70 -5.15 13.70 -4.29
CA LYS A 70 -4.96 14.58 -5.45
C LYS A 70 -4.58 15.97 -4.93
N ALA A 71 -3.53 16.55 -5.50
CA ALA A 71 -3.15 17.94 -5.26
C ALA A 71 -4.21 18.90 -5.84
#